data_AF-A0A2M7WEZ1-F1
#
_entry.id   AF-A0A2M7WEZ1-F1
#
_cell.length_a   1.000
_cell.length_b   1.000
_cell.length_c   1.000
_cell.angle_alpha   90.00
_cell.angle_beta   90.00
_cell.angle_gamma   90.00
#
_symmetry.space_group_name_H-M   'P 1'
#
loop_
_entity.id
_entity.type
_entity.pdbx_description
1 polymer ?
#
loop_
_entity_poly.entity_id
_entity_poly.type
_entity_poly.pdbx_seq_one_letter_code
_entity_poly.pdbx_strand_id
1 'polypeptide(L)' 'MRIIPTTLVLAGVLVGATGCDLLTRVMPYEREILAQPQMQFGQSPQRGAFENHTFESREGAAGGIGEEGGGCGCN' A
#
# COMPACT_ATOMS: atom_id res chain seq x y z
N MET A 1 31.24 19.71 15.41
CA MET A 1 31.36 18.87 14.19
C MET A 1 31.73 17.46 14.62
N ARG A 2 30.74 16.56 14.69
CA ARG A 2 31.00 15.15 15.01
C ARG A 2 31.46 14.47 13.72
N ILE A 3 32.74 14.18 13.65
CA ILE A 3 33.36 13.40 12.58
C ILE A 3 32.74 12.00 12.63
N ILE A 4 31.88 11.68 11.67
CA ILE A 4 31.36 10.33 11.52
C ILE A 4 32.56 9.47 11.09
N PRO A 5 32.97 8.46 11.87
CA PRO A 5 34.12 7.67 11.52
C PRO A 5 33.78 6.89 10.25
N THR A 6 34.70 6.89 9.27
CA THR A 6 34.55 6.21 7.98
C THR A 6 34.20 4.72 8.12
N THR A 7 34.57 4.11 9.25
CA THR A 7 34.18 2.75 9.64
C THR A 7 32.67 2.58 9.80
N LEU A 8 31.97 3.60 10.28
CA LEU A 8 30.52 3.60 10.50
C LEU A 8 29.76 3.70 9.16
N VAL A 9 30.30 4.46 8.21
CA VAL A 9 29.76 4.53 6.83
C VAL A 9 29.95 3.19 6.13
N LEU A 10 31.14 2.58 6.23
CA LEU A 10 31.43 1.28 5.62
C LEU A 10 30.54 0.16 6.19
N ALA A 11 30.33 0.16 7.50
CA ALA A 11 29.42 -0.78 8.17
C ALA A 11 27.97 -0.61 7.68
N GLY A 12 27.49 0.62 7.50
CA GLY A 12 26.16 0.89 6.94
C GLY A 12 25.97 0.36 5.52
N VAL A 13 26.98 0.52 4.66
CA VAL A 13 26.95 0.01 3.28
C VAL A 13 26.91 -1.53 3.26
N LEU A 14 27.70 -2.19 4.10
CA LEU A 14 27.71 -3.65 4.22
C LEU A 14 26.38 -4.22 4.70
N VAL A 15 25.71 -3.55 5.65
CA VAL A 15 24.38 -3.96 6.14
C VAL A 15 23.28 -3.71 5.11
N GLY A 16 23.38 -2.63 4.32
CA GLY A 16 22.42 -2.35 3.24
C GLY A 16 22.49 -3.34 2.07
N ALA A 17 23.66 -3.92 1.81
CA ALA A 17 23.88 -4.81 0.67
C ALA A 17 23.30 -6.22 0.86
N THR A 18 23.09 -6.69 2.10
CA THR A 18 22.52 -8.02 2.37
C THR A 18 20.99 -8.06 2.33
N GLY A 19 20.35 -6.89 2.19
CA GLY A 19 18.90 -6.77 2.22
C GLY A 19 18.20 -7.56 1.10
N CYS A 20 18.78 -7.63 -0.10
CA CYS A 20 18.11 -8.24 -1.25
C CYS A 20 18.03 -9.78 -1.21
N ASP A 21 19.03 -10.47 -0.66
CA ASP A 21 19.04 -11.94 -0.56
C ASP A 21 18.31 -12.47 0.69
N LEU A 22 18.03 -11.60 1.67
CA LEU A 22 17.20 -11.91 2.84
C LEU A 22 15.69 -11.87 2.55
N LEU A 23 15.27 -11.41 1.37
CA LEU A 23 13.88 -11.49 0.97
C LEU A 23 13.49 -12.95 0.77
N THR A 24 12.44 -13.38 1.45
CA THR A 24 11.82 -14.69 1.21
C THR A 24 11.39 -14.78 -0.25
N ARG A 25 12.09 -15.64 -1.00
CA ARG A 25 11.80 -15.86 -2.41
C ARG A 25 10.53 -16.68 -2.54
N VAL A 26 9.41 -16.00 -2.77
CA VAL A 26 8.11 -16.64 -3.00
C VAL A 26 8.14 -17.42 -4.31
N MET A 27 7.93 -18.73 -4.22
CA MET A 27 7.91 -19.63 -5.36
C MET A 27 6.67 -19.38 -6.23
N PRO A 28 6.71 -19.68 -7.55
CA PRO A 28 5.60 -19.35 -8.45
C PRO A 28 4.24 -19.90 -8.00
N TYR A 29 4.21 -21.12 -7.45
CA TYR A 29 3.01 -21.77 -6.96
C TYR A 29 2.48 -21.17 -5.65
N GLU A 30 3.33 -20.54 -4.83
CA GLU A 30 2.89 -19.86 -3.61
C GLU A 30 2.08 -18.59 -3.91
N ARG A 31 2.21 -18.06 -5.14
CA ARG A 31 1.46 -16.89 -5.61
C ARG A 31 0.01 -17.22 -5.99
N GLU A 32 -0.33 -18.51 -6.10
CA GLU A 32 -1.68 -18.95 -6.52
C GLU A 32 -2.77 -18.47 -5.55
N ILE A 33 -2.45 -18.34 -4.26
CA ILE A 33 -3.40 -17.86 -3.24
C ILE A 33 -3.91 -16.46 -3.56
N LEU A 34 -3.03 -15.56 -4.00
CA LEU A 34 -3.40 -14.20 -4.40
C LEU A 34 -4.00 -14.12 -5.81
N ALA A 35 -3.85 -15.18 -6.61
CA ALA A 35 -4.43 -15.27 -7.95
C ALA A 35 -5.85 -15.85 -7.97
N GLN A 36 -6.38 -16.24 -6.81
CA GLN A 36 -7.74 -16.78 -6.71
C GLN A 36 -8.76 -15.71 -7.18
N PRO A 37 -9.82 -16.11 -7.91
CA PRO A 37 -10.85 -15.18 -8.38
C PRO A 37 -11.39 -14.29 -7.27
N GLN A 38 -11.59 -14.84 -6.07
CA GLN A 38 -12.12 -14.17 -4.88
C GLN A 38 -11.22 -13.04 -4.34
N MET A 39 -9.94 -13.00 -4.71
CA MET A 39 -9.02 -11.93 -4.35
C MET A 39 -9.01 -10.77 -5.36
N GLN A 40 -9.78 -10.86 -6.46
CA GLN A 40 -9.88 -9.76 -7.43
C GLN A 40 -10.62 -8.56 -6.84
N PHE A 41 -10.12 -7.36 -7.12
CA PHE A 41 -10.79 -6.11 -6.76
C PHE A 41 -12.12 -5.97 -7.48
N GLY A 42 -13.11 -5.38 -6.82
CA GLY A 42 -14.38 -5.01 -7.46
C GLY A 42 -15.30 -6.15 -7.86
N GLN A 43 -15.06 -7.40 -7.43
CA GLN A 43 -15.91 -8.55 -7.77
C GLN A 43 -17.37 -8.41 -7.35
N SER A 44 -17.62 -7.69 -6.26
CA SER A 44 -18.98 -7.50 -5.74
C SER A 44 -19.35 -6.02 -5.79
N PRO A 45 -20.28 -5.62 -6.69
CA PRO A 45 -20.66 -4.22 -6.83
C PRO A 45 -21.29 -3.66 -5.55
N GLN A 46 -21.96 -4.50 -4.75
CA GLN A 46 -22.55 -4.08 -3.46
C GLN A 46 -21.48 -3.71 -2.43
N ARG A 47 -20.39 -4.48 -2.34
CA ARG A 47 -19.29 -4.14 -1.43
C ARG A 47 -18.56 -2.90 -1.91
N GLY A 48 -18.34 -2.77 -3.23
CA GLY A 48 -17.75 -1.56 -3.81
C GLY A 48 -18.56 -0.30 -3.47
N ALA A 49 -19.88 -0.34 -3.65
CA ALA A 49 -20.75 0.78 -3.27
C ALA A 49 -20.70 1.09 -1.76
N PHE A 50 -20.67 0.08 -0.89
CA PHE A 50 -20.55 0.28 0.55
C PHE A 50 -19.20 0.88 0.98
N GLU A 51 -18.10 0.38 0.41
CA GLU A 51 -16.75 0.86 0.65
C GLU A 51 -16.62 2.32 0.19
N ASN A 52 -17.15 2.64 -1.00
CA ASN A 52 -17.23 3.99 -1.55
C ASN A 52 -18.03 4.94 -0.64
N HIS A 53 -19.22 4.53 -0.22
CA HIS A 53 -20.03 5.33 0.71
C HIS A 53 -19.29 5.61 2.03
N THR A 54 -18.59 4.62 2.56
CA THR A 54 -17.79 4.76 3.79
C THR A 54 -16.62 5.72 3.59
N PHE A 55 -15.96 5.62 2.43
CA PHE A 55 -14.85 6.49 2.05
C PHE A 55 -15.32 7.94 1.89
N GLU A 56 -16.39 8.18 1.14
CA GLU A 56 -17.04 9.49 0.98
C GLU A 56 -17.47 10.10 2.31
N SER A 57 -18.07 9.30 3.20
CA SER A 57 -18.50 9.76 4.52
C SER A 57 -17.33 10.22 5.41
N ARG A 58 -16.12 9.71 5.18
CA ARG A 58 -14.92 10.03 5.97
C ARG A 58 -14.04 11.09 5.32
N GLU A 59 -13.92 11.03 4.00
CA GLU A 59 -12.91 11.74 3.22
C GLU A 59 -13.51 12.60 2.10
N GLY A 60 -14.84 12.77 2.04
CA GLY A 60 -15.52 13.58 1.02
C GLY A 60 -15.08 15.04 0.96
N ALA A 61 -14.51 15.57 2.06
CA ALA A 61 -13.91 16.91 2.09
C ALA A 61 -12.59 17.02 1.29
N ALA A 62 -11.92 15.90 1.01
CA ALA A 62 -10.67 15.83 0.25
C ALA A 62 -10.88 15.73 -1.29
N GLY A 63 -12.13 15.81 -1.76
CA GLY A 63 -12.49 15.66 -3.17
C GLY A 63 -12.78 14.22 -3.51
N GLY A 64 -13.81 13.65 -2.85
CA GLY A 64 -14.25 12.27 -3.00
C GLY A 64 -14.51 11.82 -4.43
N ILE A 65 -14.87 10.55 -4.58
CA ILE A 65 -15.12 9.85 -5.84
C ILE A 65 -16.39 10.31 -6.59
N GLY A 66 -17.12 11.29 -6.07
CA GLY A 66 -18.16 12.04 -6.79
C GLY A 66 -19.58 11.74 -6.34
N GLU A 67 -19.78 11.20 -5.14
CA GLU A 67 -21.12 10.94 -4.60
C GLU A 67 -21.76 12.17 -3.92
N GLU A 68 -23.08 12.25 -4.02
CA GLU A 68 -23.90 13.39 -3.60
C GLU A 68 -24.08 13.43 -2.07
N GLY A 69 -23.02 13.73 -1.32
CA GLY A 69 -23.15 13.87 0.14
C GLY A 69 -21.83 13.83 0.91
N GLY A 70 -21.10 14.94 0.95
CA GLY A 70 -19.78 14.99 1.62
C GLY A 70 -19.19 16.37 1.92
N GLY A 71 -19.99 17.44 1.99
CA GLY A 71 -19.74 18.63 2.82
C GLY A 71 -18.74 19.71 2.39
N CYS A 72 -17.59 19.44 1.74
CA CYS A 72 -16.65 20.52 1.33
C CYS A 72 -15.55 20.15 0.29
N GLY A 73 -15.49 18.92 -0.24
CA GLY A 73 -14.50 18.58 -1.27
C GLY A 73 -15.11 18.79 -2.66
N CYS A 74 -15.06 20.02 -3.16
CA CYS A 74 -15.64 20.40 -4.45
C CYS A 74 -15.16 19.49 -5.59
N ASN A 75 -16.05 18.62 -6.10
CA ASN A 75 -16.04 18.20 -7.49
C ASN A 75 -16.39 19.38 -8.40
#